data_AF-A0A2Z5K5H9-F1
#
_entry.id   AF-A0A2Z5K5H9-F1
#
_cell.length_a   1.000
_cell.length_b   1.000
_cell.length_c   1.000
_cell.angle_alpha   90.00
_cell.angle_beta   90.00
_cell.angle_gamma   90.00
#
_symmetry.space_group_name_H-M   'P 1'
#
loop_
_entity.id
_entity.type
_entity.pdbx_description
1 polymer ?
#
loop_
_entity_poly.entity_id
_entity_poly.type
_entity_poly.pdbx_seq_one_letter_code
_entity_poly.pdbx_strand_id
1 'polypeptide(L)'
;MLKSVGLAGRVELELRSGAQARGMVRGGGAPLGDARVRLLDAAGNVVATARTGLDGAYAFSDQGTGAYTSSRPSHRPGRPRGACRAGARSTARAGARRGALGRLSYCHLGRLCVFFRGRVFPPLRIPGSQMIVPMGSRMSEVELPPLFCPLESAIHPRVRKVEKRAEEWIRNSGMCATEEEKAWVIATHSADFYARFAPGADDDRLLATALWVYWGFGFDDARCDSGPLSTRPAQFNELACRVQRACESETATGEDRYIGALQDILRRFRSLATPTQVTRFTHAHRAWLSGVAWQVGNQALGRMPGLDDFLTMRALAAGGYPTMAMLEIANGAEVPDRDLYRPAVRALTEMAVMVASLDNDQHSLRKELTRDQTDQNIYAVLMRERDLSLQQAVEAATGLRDRILLRFLHLHDRVRPTAGQELATYLQGLRYGIRGNNEWGQRVPRYLSLGHWPDAMEDAALTWAEEPSDTRPGPLEGAPGIAWWWDEDLA
;
A
#
# COMPACT_ATOMS: atom_id res chain seq x y z
N MET A 1 -27.25 27.34 0.34
CA MET A 1 -26.63 26.65 -0.81
C MET A 1 -25.58 25.72 -0.20
N LEU A 2 -25.91 24.44 0.01
CA LEU A 2 -25.02 23.46 0.69
C LEU A 2 -24.28 22.66 -0.40
N LYS A 3 -22.94 22.59 -0.30
CA LYS A 3 -22.08 21.81 -1.20
C LYS A 3 -22.22 20.31 -0.86
N SER A 4 -22.60 19.50 -1.85
CA SER A 4 -22.53 18.04 -1.79
C SER A 4 -21.13 17.59 -2.23
N VAL A 5 -20.45 16.77 -1.44
CA VAL A 5 -19.22 16.05 -1.81
C VAL A 5 -19.58 14.57 -1.95
N GLY A 6 -19.17 13.92 -3.05
CA GLY A 6 -19.46 12.50 -3.25
C GLY A 6 -18.75 11.90 -4.47
N LEU A 7 -18.05 10.79 -4.23
CA LEU A 7 -17.49 9.87 -5.23
C LEU A 7 -18.62 9.09 -5.95
N ALA A 8 -18.33 8.59 -7.15
CA ALA A 8 -19.30 8.05 -8.10
C ALA A 8 -20.33 7.08 -7.48
N GLY A 9 -21.56 7.57 -7.28
CA GLY A 9 -22.74 6.76 -6.94
C GLY A 9 -23.27 6.90 -5.50
N ARG A 10 -22.60 7.66 -4.61
CA ARG A 10 -23.09 7.99 -3.27
C ARG A 10 -23.00 9.49 -2.96
N VAL A 11 -24.01 10.02 -2.30
CA VAL A 11 -24.07 11.43 -1.85
C VAL A 11 -24.59 11.50 -0.43
N GLU A 12 -23.84 12.16 0.45
CA GLU A 12 -24.23 12.40 1.83
C GLU A 12 -25.03 13.70 1.97
N LEU A 13 -26.07 13.67 2.81
CA LEU A 13 -27.04 14.74 2.98
C LEU A 13 -27.43 14.87 4.47
N GLU A 14 -27.44 16.09 4.99
CA GLU A 14 -28.13 16.39 6.25
C GLU A 14 -29.50 16.99 5.96
N LEU A 15 -30.57 16.36 6.48
CA LEU A 15 -31.94 16.81 6.29
C LEU A 15 -32.53 17.32 7.62
N ARG A 16 -33.27 18.43 7.53
CA ARG A 16 -34.11 18.96 8.62
C ARG A 16 -35.52 18.37 8.50
N SER A 17 -36.25 18.27 9.61
CA SER A 17 -37.66 17.83 9.60
C SER A 17 -38.49 18.63 8.60
N GLY A 18 -39.20 17.93 7.70
CA GLY A 18 -39.99 18.51 6.62
C GLY A 18 -39.18 18.96 5.39
N ALA A 19 -37.88 18.67 5.33
CA ALA A 19 -37.07 18.91 4.14
C ALA A 19 -37.32 17.83 3.07
N GLN A 20 -37.30 18.25 1.80
CA GLN A 20 -37.31 17.33 0.67
C GLN A 20 -35.90 17.16 0.12
N ALA A 21 -35.49 15.91 -0.08
CA ALA A 21 -34.24 15.56 -0.76
C ALA A 21 -34.54 15.32 -2.25
N ARG A 22 -33.92 16.08 -3.15
CA ARG A 22 -34.10 15.91 -4.59
C ARG A 22 -32.76 15.87 -5.30
N GLY A 23 -32.70 15.20 -6.45
CA GLY A 23 -31.45 15.06 -7.18
C GLY A 23 -31.62 14.65 -8.63
N MET A 24 -30.49 14.53 -9.33
CA MET A 24 -30.41 14.09 -10.72
C MET A 24 -29.33 13.02 -10.86
N VAL A 25 -29.62 11.96 -11.61
CA VAL A 25 -28.68 10.91 -11.97
C VAL A 25 -28.26 11.06 -13.43
N ARG A 26 -26.95 11.01 -13.70
CA ARG A 26 -26.38 11.09 -15.05
C ARG A 26 -25.43 9.93 -15.34
N GLY A 27 -25.47 9.35 -16.53
CA GLY A 27 -24.51 8.34 -17.00
C GLY A 27 -23.86 8.79 -18.30
N GLY A 28 -22.53 8.74 -18.40
CA GLY A 28 -21.81 9.22 -19.60
C GLY A 28 -22.10 10.68 -19.98
N GLY A 29 -22.44 11.54 -19.00
CA GLY A 29 -22.79 12.95 -19.23
C GLY A 29 -24.29 13.24 -19.45
N ALA A 30 -25.09 12.24 -19.84
CA ALA A 30 -26.53 12.39 -20.13
C ALA A 30 -27.42 12.01 -18.93
N PRO A 31 -28.63 12.58 -18.76
CA PRO A 31 -29.58 12.16 -17.74
C PRO A 31 -29.96 10.69 -17.87
N LEU A 32 -30.03 9.98 -16.74
CA LEU A 32 -30.31 8.55 -16.71
C LEU A 32 -31.69 8.27 -16.13
N GLY A 33 -32.63 7.90 -17.00
CA GLY A 33 -33.96 7.46 -16.61
C GLY A 33 -34.01 6.04 -16.04
N ASP A 34 -35.05 5.77 -15.26
CA ASP A 34 -35.35 4.47 -14.66
C ASP A 34 -34.23 3.90 -13.75
N ALA A 35 -33.39 4.76 -13.20
CA ALA A 35 -32.38 4.39 -12.22
C ALA A 35 -32.99 4.33 -10.82
N ARG A 36 -32.67 3.27 -10.07
CA ARG A 36 -33.11 3.12 -8.67
C ARG A 36 -32.17 3.87 -7.73
N VAL A 37 -32.71 4.74 -6.89
CA VAL A 37 -31.99 5.51 -5.87
C VAL A 37 -32.54 5.13 -4.50
N ARG A 38 -31.65 4.84 -3.55
CA ARG A 38 -31.98 4.46 -2.16
C ARG A 38 -31.49 5.55 -1.22
N LEU A 39 -32.32 5.93 -0.25
CA LEU A 39 -31.94 6.78 0.86
C LEU A 39 -31.67 5.89 2.08
N LEU A 40 -30.52 6.07 2.72
CA LEU A 40 -30.06 5.30 3.86
C LEU A 40 -29.94 6.22 5.09
N ASP A 41 -30.27 5.73 6.27
CA ASP A 41 -30.00 6.42 7.54
C ASP A 41 -28.51 6.28 7.97
N ALA A 42 -28.14 6.92 9.08
CA ALA A 42 -26.79 6.88 9.64
C ALA A 42 -26.31 5.47 10.07
N ALA A 43 -27.23 4.51 10.25
CA ALA A 43 -26.92 3.12 10.55
C ALA A 43 -26.83 2.25 9.28
N GLY A 44 -27.06 2.83 8.08
CA GLY A 44 -27.03 2.13 6.81
C GLY A 44 -28.34 1.42 6.43
N ASN A 45 -29.43 1.65 7.15
CA ASN A 45 -30.74 1.07 6.82
C ASN A 45 -31.43 1.89 5.73
N VAL A 46 -32.18 1.23 4.85
CA VAL A 46 -32.87 1.91 3.74
C VAL A 46 -34.20 2.47 4.21
N VAL A 47 -34.28 3.79 4.27
CA VAL A 47 -35.46 4.53 4.74
C VAL A 47 -36.40 4.92 3.61
N ALA A 48 -35.91 5.04 2.37
CA ALA A 48 -36.74 5.33 1.20
C ALA A 48 -36.09 4.83 -0.11
N THR A 49 -36.90 4.58 -1.14
CA THR A 49 -36.43 4.23 -2.49
C THR A 49 -37.25 4.98 -3.55
N ALA A 50 -36.57 5.53 -4.55
CA ALA A 50 -37.16 6.26 -5.67
C ALA A 50 -36.60 5.75 -7.02
N ARG A 51 -37.36 5.92 -8.10
CA ARG A 51 -36.89 5.73 -9.48
C ARG A 51 -36.78 7.08 -10.17
N THR A 52 -35.73 7.27 -10.99
CA THR A 52 -35.56 8.52 -11.73
C THR A 52 -36.53 8.63 -12.90
N GLY A 53 -37.03 9.84 -13.15
CA GLY A 53 -37.76 10.18 -14.38
C GLY A 53 -36.86 10.13 -15.62
N LEU A 54 -37.44 10.26 -16.82
CA LEU A 54 -36.69 10.26 -18.09
C LEU A 54 -35.63 11.38 -18.17
N ASP A 55 -35.85 12.46 -17.43
CA ASP A 55 -34.94 13.60 -17.24
C ASP A 55 -33.87 13.35 -16.16
N GLY A 56 -33.80 12.14 -15.61
CA GLY A 56 -32.86 11.74 -14.56
C GLY A 56 -33.22 12.26 -13.17
N ALA A 57 -34.33 12.96 -12.97
CA ALA A 57 -34.69 13.56 -11.68
C ALA A 57 -35.34 12.58 -10.70
N TYR A 58 -35.07 12.74 -9.40
CA TYR A 58 -35.74 12.01 -8.32
C TYR A 58 -36.01 12.91 -7.10
N ALA A 59 -36.95 12.50 -6.25
CA ALA A 59 -37.30 13.19 -5.01
C ALA A 59 -37.72 12.21 -3.90
N PHE A 60 -37.38 12.54 -2.66
CA PHE A 60 -37.87 11.92 -1.43
C PHE A 60 -38.59 12.98 -0.58
N SER A 61 -39.82 12.70 -0.17
CA SER A 61 -40.62 13.55 0.73
C SER A 61 -40.67 12.95 2.14
N ASP A 62 -41.05 13.79 3.11
CA ASP A 62 -41.41 13.42 4.49
C ASP A 62 -40.32 12.69 5.29
N GLN A 63 -39.07 13.16 5.18
CA GLN A 63 -37.96 12.61 5.96
C GLN A 63 -37.83 13.32 7.32
N GLY A 64 -37.58 12.54 8.38
CA GLY A 64 -37.26 13.06 9.70
C GLY A 64 -35.89 13.77 9.73
N THR A 65 -35.60 14.55 10.77
CA THR A 65 -34.28 15.18 10.92
C THR A 65 -33.20 14.10 11.09
N GLY A 66 -32.12 14.15 10.29
CA GLY A 66 -31.04 13.18 10.39
C GLY A 66 -30.00 13.29 9.28
N ALA A 67 -28.90 12.55 9.45
CA ALA A 67 -27.90 12.32 8.41
C ALA A 67 -28.33 11.14 7.54
N TYR A 68 -28.28 11.32 6.22
CA TYR A 68 -28.70 10.33 5.26
C TYR A 68 -27.71 10.18 4.11
N THR A 69 -27.64 8.99 3.53
CA THR A 69 -26.86 8.72 2.32
C THR A 69 -27.78 8.33 1.18
N SER A 70 -27.71 9.04 0.06
CA SER A 70 -28.35 8.64 -1.19
C SER A 70 -27.38 7.79 -1.99
N SER A 71 -27.79 6.59 -2.40
CA SER A 71 -26.95 5.68 -3.19
C SER A 71 -27.71 4.96 -4.30
N ARG A 72 -27.00 4.64 -5.38
CA ARG A 72 -27.47 3.69 -6.39
C ARG A 72 -26.97 2.28 -6.04
N PRO A 73 -27.77 1.22 -6.20
CA PRO A 73 -27.28 -0.16 -6.08
C PRO A 73 -26.15 -0.44 -7.10
N SER A 74 -25.12 -1.18 -6.67
CA SER A 74 -24.05 -1.69 -7.53
C SER A 74 -24.61 -2.62 -8.61
N HIS A 75 -23.91 -2.63 -9.75
CA HIS A 75 -24.46 -2.86 -11.09
C HIS A 75 -24.44 -4.34 -11.54
N ARG A 76 -25.41 -4.74 -12.39
CA ARG A 76 -25.37 -5.96 -13.23
C ARG A 76 -24.64 -5.64 -14.55
N PRO A 77 -23.82 -6.51 -15.14
CA PRO A 77 -23.08 -6.20 -16.36
C PRO A 77 -24.01 -5.70 -17.50
N GLY A 78 -23.71 -4.54 -18.11
CA GLY A 78 -24.38 -4.07 -19.35
C GLY A 78 -25.01 -2.66 -19.39
N ARG A 79 -25.16 -1.91 -18.29
CA ARG A 79 -25.55 -0.47 -18.32
C ARG A 79 -24.38 0.50 -18.00
N PRO A 80 -24.40 1.74 -18.51
CA PRO A 80 -23.37 2.74 -18.20
C PRO A 80 -23.30 3.11 -16.70
N ARG A 81 -22.08 3.30 -16.19
CA ARG A 81 -21.80 3.86 -14.84
C ARG A 81 -22.33 5.31 -14.81
N GLY A 82 -22.95 5.71 -13.70
CA GLY A 82 -23.55 7.05 -13.57
C GLY A 82 -23.34 7.70 -12.21
N ALA A 83 -23.21 9.02 -12.20
CA ALA A 83 -23.05 9.85 -11.02
C ALA A 83 -24.41 10.34 -10.50
N CYS A 84 -24.59 10.34 -9.19
CA CYS A 84 -25.72 10.95 -8.51
C CYS A 84 -25.33 12.33 -7.99
N ARG A 85 -26.16 13.36 -8.23
CA ARG A 85 -26.08 14.65 -7.54
C ARG A 85 -27.36 14.87 -6.75
N ALA A 86 -27.24 15.34 -5.51
CA ALA A 86 -28.39 15.57 -4.63
C ALA A 86 -28.28 16.93 -3.94
N GLY A 87 -29.43 17.56 -3.66
CA GLY A 87 -29.53 18.81 -2.91
C GLY A 87 -30.77 18.85 -2.03
N ALA A 88 -30.67 19.55 -0.90
CA ALA A 88 -31.78 19.75 0.03
C ALA A 88 -32.32 21.18 -0.07
N ARG A 89 -33.65 21.34 -0.12
CA ARG A 89 -34.35 22.62 0.07
C ARG A 89 -35.31 22.50 1.25
N SER A 90 -35.20 23.42 2.20
CA SER A 90 -36.16 23.58 3.30
C SER A 90 -37.20 24.62 2.93
N THR A 91 -38.48 24.25 2.88
CA THR A 91 -39.60 25.21 2.85
C THR A 91 -40.13 25.39 4.26
N ALA A 92 -39.57 26.34 5.01
CA ALA A 92 -40.14 26.75 6.30
C ALA A 92 -41.24 27.79 6.05
N ARG A 93 -42.52 27.41 6.17
CA ARG A 93 -43.59 28.38 6.42
C ARG A 93 -43.52 28.76 7.90
N ALA A 94 -43.25 30.04 8.18
CA ALA A 94 -43.18 30.57 9.53
C ALA A 94 -44.57 30.50 10.20
N GLY A 95 -44.67 29.69 11.26
CA GLY A 95 -45.77 29.73 12.22
C GLY A 95 -45.17 29.86 13.61
N ALA A 96 -45.16 31.08 14.15
CA ALA A 96 -44.65 31.36 15.49
C ALA A 96 -45.55 30.71 16.56
N ARG A 97 -44.94 30.03 17.54
CA ARG A 97 -45.44 29.97 18.93
C ARG A 97 -44.33 29.59 19.90
N ARG A 98 -44.21 30.40 20.95
CA ARG A 98 -43.31 30.28 22.11
C ARG A 98 -43.73 29.09 22.99
N GLY A 99 -42.75 28.44 23.63
CA GLY A 99 -42.98 27.52 24.74
C GLY A 99 -41.69 26.83 25.16
N ALA A 100 -41.18 27.18 26.34
CA ALA A 100 -39.95 26.66 26.93
C ALA A 100 -40.09 25.19 27.35
N LEU A 101 -38.98 24.43 27.35
CA LEU A 101 -38.54 23.53 28.42
C LEU A 101 -37.22 22.86 28.01
N GLY A 102 -36.25 22.88 28.92
CA GLY A 102 -34.89 22.37 28.68
C GLY A 102 -34.78 20.85 28.71
N ARG A 103 -33.77 20.33 28.02
CA ARG A 103 -33.15 19.03 28.27
C ARG A 103 -31.64 19.12 28.01
N LEU A 104 -30.88 18.69 29.01
CA LEU A 104 -29.46 18.36 28.88
C LEU A 104 -29.32 17.06 28.07
N SER A 105 -28.37 16.99 27.15
CA SER A 105 -27.88 15.73 26.58
C SER A 105 -26.40 15.88 26.23
N TYR A 106 -25.63 14.87 26.64
CA TYR A 106 -24.18 14.73 26.44
C TYR A 106 -23.84 14.66 24.95
N CYS A 107 -22.80 15.39 24.53
CA CYS A 107 -22.22 15.26 23.20
C CYS A 107 -20.76 14.82 23.33
N HIS A 108 -20.41 13.75 22.61
CA HIS A 108 -19.08 13.15 22.59
C HIS A 108 -18.17 14.01 21.71
N LEU A 109 -17.46 14.96 22.32
CA LEU A 109 -16.23 15.62 21.85
C LEU A 109 -15.84 16.60 22.97
N GLY A 110 -14.85 16.23 23.78
CA GLY A 110 -14.50 16.95 25.00
C GLY A 110 -14.16 18.42 24.76
N ARG A 111 -15.07 19.32 25.16
CA ARG A 111 -14.84 20.72 25.54
C ARG A 111 -15.98 21.18 26.46
N LEU A 112 -15.64 21.56 27.68
CA LEU A 112 -16.56 22.09 28.68
C LEU A 112 -16.88 23.57 28.36
N CYS A 113 -18.14 23.95 28.18
CA CYS A 113 -18.55 25.35 28.19
C CYS A 113 -19.75 25.54 29.12
N VAL A 114 -19.50 26.21 30.24
CA VAL A 114 -20.52 26.69 31.19
C VAL A 114 -21.00 28.07 30.69
N PHE A 115 -22.30 28.28 30.56
CA PHE A 115 -22.87 29.61 30.36
C PHE A 115 -23.68 30.04 31.59
N PHE A 116 -23.30 31.16 32.20
CA PHE A 116 -24.17 31.94 33.05
C PHE A 116 -24.48 33.29 32.39
N ARG A 117 -25.66 33.80 32.75
CA ARG A 117 -26.40 34.94 32.20
C ARG A 117 -25.55 36.14 31.76
N GLY A 118 -25.72 36.50 30.49
CA GLY A 118 -25.83 37.87 29.99
C GLY A 118 -24.78 38.89 30.45
N ARG A 119 -23.68 39.00 29.70
CA ARG A 119 -22.99 40.24 29.32
C ARG A 119 -21.88 39.93 28.31
N VAL A 120 -21.76 40.76 27.28
CA VAL A 120 -20.73 40.70 26.24
C VAL A 120 -19.51 41.48 26.70
N PHE A 121 -18.32 40.89 26.64
CA PHE A 121 -17.04 41.59 26.78
C PHE A 121 -16.19 41.40 25.50
N PRO A 122 -15.39 42.40 25.09
CA PRO A 122 -14.55 42.31 23.89
C PRO A 122 -13.34 41.37 24.14
N PRO A 123 -12.74 40.80 23.08
CA PRO A 123 -11.72 39.76 23.24
C PRO A 123 -10.40 40.33 23.76
N LEU A 124 -9.93 39.79 24.90
CA LEU A 124 -8.53 39.92 25.33
C LEU A 124 -7.64 39.04 24.43
N ARG A 125 -6.57 39.63 23.88
CA ARG A 125 -5.49 38.91 23.18
C ARG A 125 -4.68 38.10 24.17
N ILE A 126 -4.60 36.78 23.96
CA ILE A 126 -3.60 35.89 24.56
C ILE A 126 -2.54 35.63 23.48
N PRO A 127 -1.24 35.91 23.71
CA PRO A 127 -0.20 35.57 22.76
C PRO A 127 0.17 34.08 22.88
N GLY A 128 0.17 33.35 21.76
CA GLY A 128 0.59 31.94 21.70
C GLY A 128 -0.52 30.96 21.34
N SER A 129 -1.11 31.08 20.16
CA SER A 129 -1.87 29.99 19.51
C SER A 129 -1.80 30.16 18.00
N GLN A 130 -1.07 29.25 17.33
CA GLN A 130 -1.09 29.15 15.88
C GLN A 130 -2.51 28.75 15.43
N MET A 131 -2.98 29.41 14.37
CA MET A 131 -4.22 29.08 13.69
C MET A 131 -4.18 27.62 13.20
N ILE A 132 -5.03 26.77 13.76
CA ILE A 132 -5.43 25.52 13.09
C ILE A 132 -6.34 25.95 11.94
N VAL A 133 -5.76 26.10 10.77
CA VAL A 133 -6.52 26.23 9.52
C VAL A 133 -7.14 24.86 9.25
N PRO A 134 -8.46 24.74 9.04
CA PRO A 134 -9.07 23.46 8.69
C PRO A 134 -8.48 22.99 7.37
N MET A 135 -7.84 21.82 7.39
CA MET A 135 -7.21 21.14 6.26
C MET A 135 -8.29 20.51 5.37
N GLY A 136 -9.26 21.32 4.95
CA GLY A 136 -10.44 20.93 4.18
C GLY A 136 -10.47 21.66 2.84
N SER A 137 -9.35 21.68 2.10
CA SER A 137 -9.27 22.13 0.70
C SER A 137 -7.85 22.00 0.10
N ARG A 138 -7.25 20.81 0.12
CA ARG A 138 -6.05 20.49 -0.70
C ARG A 138 -6.25 19.14 -1.40
N MET A 139 -7.25 19.07 -2.27
CA MET A 139 -7.36 18.01 -3.28
C MET A 139 -6.74 18.47 -4.61
N SER A 140 -5.66 19.24 -4.57
CA SER A 140 -4.87 19.56 -5.76
C SER A 140 -3.82 18.46 -5.95
N GLU A 141 -3.91 17.78 -7.09
CA GLU A 141 -3.17 16.60 -7.53
C GLU A 141 -1.68 16.62 -7.14
N VAL A 142 -1.23 15.59 -6.43
CA VAL A 142 0.20 15.27 -6.34
C VAL A 142 0.58 14.63 -7.67
N GLU A 143 1.53 15.25 -8.37
CA GLU A 143 2.03 14.74 -9.63
C GLU A 143 3.16 13.75 -9.35
N LEU A 144 2.92 12.48 -9.70
CA LEU A 144 3.94 11.44 -9.65
C LEU A 144 4.69 11.41 -10.99
N PRO A 145 6.00 11.69 -11.02
CA PRO A 145 6.77 11.60 -12.25
C PRO A 145 6.89 10.13 -12.70
N PRO A 146 7.08 9.88 -14.02
CA PRO A 146 7.46 8.55 -14.48
C PRO A 146 8.79 8.14 -13.84
N LEU A 147 8.97 6.84 -13.59
CA LEU A 147 10.18 6.32 -12.94
C LEU A 147 11.31 6.13 -13.95
N PHE A 148 12.54 6.46 -13.56
CA PHE A 148 13.74 6.14 -14.34
C PHE A 148 14.14 4.69 -14.09
N CYS A 149 14.17 3.83 -15.11
CA CYS A 149 14.57 2.42 -14.95
C CYS A 149 15.16 1.84 -16.24
N PRO A 150 16.42 2.17 -16.59
CA PRO A 150 17.09 1.73 -17.81
C PRO A 150 17.59 0.27 -17.68
N LEU A 151 16.72 -0.63 -17.24
CA LEU A 151 17.00 -2.04 -17.00
C LEU A 151 16.11 -2.91 -17.89
N GLU A 152 16.58 -4.10 -18.25
CA GLU A 152 15.85 -4.98 -19.17
C GLU A 152 14.59 -5.55 -18.52
N SER A 153 13.48 -5.56 -19.25
CA SER A 153 12.26 -6.27 -18.85
C SER A 153 12.23 -7.67 -19.46
N ALA A 154 11.89 -8.65 -18.63
CA ALA A 154 11.65 -10.02 -19.04
C ALA A 154 10.62 -10.65 -18.10
N ILE A 155 9.93 -11.69 -18.58
CA ILE A 155 9.00 -12.49 -17.78
C ILE A 155 9.08 -13.95 -18.19
N HIS A 156 8.98 -14.86 -17.22
CA HIS A 156 9.01 -16.29 -17.48
C HIS A 156 7.89 -16.71 -18.46
N PRO A 157 8.21 -17.45 -19.55
CA PRO A 157 7.26 -17.73 -20.63
C PRO A 157 6.06 -18.60 -20.20
N ARG A 158 6.19 -19.35 -19.10
CA ARG A 158 5.11 -20.17 -18.53
C ARG A 158 4.48 -19.57 -17.26
N VAL A 159 4.58 -18.26 -17.05
CA VAL A 159 4.02 -17.56 -15.87
C VAL A 159 2.57 -17.98 -15.58
N ARG A 160 1.69 -18.03 -16.59
CA ARG A 160 0.28 -18.43 -16.42
C ARG A 160 0.11 -19.86 -15.91
N LYS A 161 1.00 -20.77 -16.29
CA LYS A 161 1.00 -22.16 -15.80
C LYS A 161 1.41 -22.21 -14.33
N VAL A 162 2.42 -21.43 -13.95
CA VAL A 162 2.87 -21.33 -12.56
C VAL A 162 1.81 -20.68 -11.69
N GLU A 163 1.20 -19.58 -12.16
CA GLU A 163 0.13 -18.87 -11.45
C GLU A 163 -1.07 -19.77 -11.16
N LYS A 164 -1.53 -20.56 -12.14
CA LYS A 164 -2.62 -21.53 -11.93
C LYS A 164 -2.30 -22.55 -10.83
N ARG A 165 -1.06 -23.04 -10.76
CA ARG A 165 -0.61 -23.96 -9.70
C ARG A 165 -0.50 -23.25 -8.35
N ALA A 166 -0.06 -21.99 -8.34
CA ALA A 166 0.00 -21.18 -7.14
C ALA A 166 -1.39 -20.92 -6.56
N GLU A 167 -2.38 -20.57 -7.39
CA GLU A 167 -3.77 -20.43 -6.96
C GLU A 167 -4.35 -21.70 -6.35
N GLU A 168 -4.05 -22.86 -6.95
CA GLU A 168 -4.46 -24.16 -6.40
C GLU A 168 -3.82 -24.41 -5.03
N TRP A 169 -2.54 -24.08 -4.88
CA TRP A 169 -1.89 -24.14 -3.58
C TRP A 169 -2.52 -23.17 -2.56
N ILE A 170 -2.81 -21.92 -2.94
CA ILE A 170 -3.44 -20.91 -2.06
C ILE A 170 -4.79 -21.42 -1.54
N ARG A 171 -5.58 -22.07 -2.40
CA ARG A 171 -6.87 -22.67 -2.00
C ARG A 171 -6.72 -23.75 -0.93
N ASN A 172 -5.60 -24.47 -0.93
CA ASN A 172 -5.35 -25.65 -0.10
C ASN A 172 -4.37 -25.41 1.07
N SER A 173 -3.68 -24.26 1.11
CA SER A 173 -2.59 -24.01 2.06
C SER A 173 -3.07 -23.77 3.50
N GLY A 174 -4.36 -23.48 3.69
CA GLY A 174 -4.94 -23.10 4.98
C GLY A 174 -4.57 -21.69 5.45
N MET A 175 -3.78 -20.92 4.68
CA MET A 175 -3.33 -19.58 5.11
C MET A 175 -4.41 -18.49 5.00
N CYS A 176 -5.51 -18.75 4.28
CA CYS A 176 -6.63 -17.83 4.12
C CYS A 176 -7.87 -18.39 4.83
N ALA A 177 -8.45 -17.62 5.74
CA ALA A 177 -9.65 -17.97 6.52
C ALA A 177 -10.94 -17.72 5.75
N THR A 178 -10.95 -16.78 4.80
CA THR A 178 -12.14 -16.43 4.01
C THR A 178 -11.86 -16.46 2.51
N GLU A 179 -12.90 -16.62 1.70
CA GLU A 179 -12.80 -16.49 0.24
C GLU A 179 -12.36 -15.09 -0.19
N GLU A 180 -12.68 -14.07 0.62
CA GLU A 180 -12.22 -12.70 0.41
C GLU A 180 -10.70 -12.60 0.57
N GLU A 181 -10.13 -13.13 1.66
CA GLU A 181 -8.68 -13.17 1.84
C GLU A 181 -7.98 -13.97 0.73
N LYS A 182 -8.58 -15.08 0.27
CA LYS A 182 -8.04 -15.84 -0.88
C LYS A 182 -8.00 -14.98 -2.13
N ALA A 183 -9.10 -14.28 -2.45
CA ALA A 183 -9.18 -13.41 -3.62
C ALA A 183 -8.15 -12.27 -3.54
N TRP A 184 -7.99 -11.65 -2.37
CA TRP A 184 -6.98 -10.60 -2.14
C TRP A 184 -5.55 -11.10 -2.32
N VAL A 185 -5.23 -12.29 -1.81
CA VAL A 185 -3.89 -12.87 -2.01
C VAL A 185 -3.68 -13.24 -3.47
N ILE A 186 -4.65 -13.83 -4.16
CA ILE A 186 -4.52 -14.14 -5.60
C ILE A 186 -4.29 -12.85 -6.41
N ALA A 187 -5.00 -11.78 -6.07
CA ALA A 187 -4.91 -10.48 -6.73
C ALA A 187 -3.58 -9.74 -6.54
N THR A 188 -2.66 -10.25 -5.71
CA THR A 188 -1.28 -9.75 -5.69
C THR A 188 -0.53 -10.12 -6.97
N HIS A 189 -1.01 -11.13 -7.73
CA HIS A 189 -0.32 -11.66 -8.91
C HIS A 189 1.16 -11.96 -8.64
N SER A 190 1.47 -12.52 -7.46
CA SER A 190 2.85 -12.78 -7.04
C SER A 190 3.62 -13.76 -7.94
N ALA A 191 2.92 -14.61 -8.68
CA ALA A 191 3.52 -15.40 -9.74
C ALA A 191 4.03 -14.54 -10.92
N ASP A 192 3.28 -13.53 -11.36
CA ASP A 192 3.74 -12.55 -12.35
C ASP A 192 4.93 -11.76 -11.83
N PHE A 193 4.83 -11.25 -10.60
CA PHE A 193 5.91 -10.54 -9.92
C PHE A 193 7.22 -11.33 -9.96
N TYR A 194 7.23 -12.56 -9.42
CA TYR A 194 8.48 -13.31 -9.28
C TYR A 194 8.95 -13.94 -10.61
N ALA A 195 8.04 -14.17 -11.56
CA ALA A 195 8.39 -14.58 -12.92
C ALA A 195 9.23 -13.53 -13.67
N ARG A 196 9.16 -12.25 -13.25
CA ARG A 196 10.03 -11.19 -13.76
C ARG A 196 11.42 -11.22 -13.16
N PHE A 197 11.59 -11.70 -11.92
CA PHE A 197 12.88 -11.79 -11.23
C PHE A 197 13.74 -12.93 -11.77
N ALA A 198 13.11 -14.06 -12.14
CA ALA A 198 13.79 -15.25 -12.64
C ALA A 198 13.13 -15.77 -13.93
N PRO A 199 13.24 -15.03 -15.05
CA PRO A 199 12.54 -15.35 -16.29
C PRO A 199 13.03 -16.66 -16.96
N GLY A 200 14.21 -17.15 -16.58
CA GLY A 200 14.77 -18.42 -17.05
C GLY A 200 14.69 -19.58 -16.05
N ALA A 201 14.01 -19.42 -14.92
CA ALA A 201 13.91 -20.45 -13.89
C ALA A 201 13.14 -21.70 -14.35
N ASP A 202 13.38 -22.83 -13.70
CA ASP A 202 12.49 -24.00 -13.83
C ASP A 202 11.11 -23.72 -13.19
N ASP A 203 10.05 -24.37 -13.72
CA ASP A 203 8.67 -24.15 -13.26
C ASP A 203 8.47 -24.47 -11.77
N ASP A 204 9.13 -25.50 -11.24
CA ASP A 204 8.91 -25.93 -9.86
C ASP A 204 9.67 -25.04 -8.88
N ARG A 205 10.87 -24.59 -9.27
CA ARG A 205 11.64 -23.58 -8.54
C ARG A 205 10.91 -22.25 -8.52
N LEU A 206 10.44 -21.79 -9.68
CA LEU A 206 9.67 -20.55 -9.81
C LEU A 206 8.35 -20.62 -9.04
N LEU A 207 7.65 -21.75 -9.07
CA LEU A 207 6.46 -21.95 -8.25
C LEU A 207 6.81 -21.79 -6.77
N ALA A 208 7.80 -22.54 -6.26
CA ALA A 208 8.14 -22.52 -4.84
C ALA A 208 8.48 -21.10 -4.34
N THR A 209 9.22 -20.32 -5.12
CA THR A 209 9.57 -18.95 -4.74
C THR A 209 8.38 -17.98 -4.86
N ALA A 210 7.53 -18.13 -5.89
CA ALA A 210 6.29 -17.36 -6.01
C ALA A 210 5.32 -17.62 -4.84
N LEU A 211 5.24 -18.87 -4.34
CA LEU A 211 4.43 -19.21 -3.17
C LEU A 211 4.87 -18.43 -1.92
N TRP A 212 6.19 -18.26 -1.73
CA TRP A 212 6.68 -17.42 -0.62
C TRP A 212 6.26 -15.97 -0.76
N VAL A 213 6.25 -15.41 -1.98
CA VAL A 213 5.80 -14.03 -2.20
C VAL A 213 4.30 -13.89 -1.89
N TYR A 214 3.45 -14.83 -2.32
CA TYR A 214 2.02 -14.86 -1.93
C TYR A 214 1.85 -14.95 -0.42
N TRP A 215 2.62 -15.84 0.22
CA TRP A 215 2.62 -16.00 1.67
C TRP A 215 3.06 -14.70 2.36
N GLY A 216 4.10 -14.03 1.85
CA GLY A 216 4.66 -12.79 2.38
C GLY A 216 3.63 -11.66 2.37
N PHE A 217 2.97 -11.40 1.23
CA PHE A 217 1.89 -10.40 1.17
C PHE A 217 0.74 -10.75 2.12
N GLY A 218 0.32 -12.02 2.15
CA GLY A 218 -0.74 -12.45 3.05
C GLY A 218 -0.37 -12.25 4.51
N PHE A 219 0.86 -12.61 4.92
CA PHE A 219 1.35 -12.44 6.28
C PHE A 219 1.46 -10.97 6.65
N ASP A 220 2.02 -10.16 5.76
CA ASP A 220 2.23 -8.73 5.96
C ASP A 220 0.91 -7.98 6.18
N ASP A 221 -0.06 -8.15 5.27
CA ASP A 221 -1.39 -7.53 5.39
C ASP A 221 -2.09 -7.94 6.71
N ALA A 222 -2.01 -9.22 7.07
CA ALA A 222 -2.79 -9.79 8.17
C ALA A 222 -2.12 -9.73 9.55
N ARG A 223 -0.79 -9.53 9.63
CA ARG A 223 -0.01 -9.57 10.88
C ARG A 223 0.89 -8.35 11.08
N CYS A 224 1.32 -7.68 10.02
CA CYS A 224 2.30 -6.59 10.11
C CYS A 224 1.63 -5.22 9.96
N ASP A 225 0.81 -5.03 8.94
CA ASP A 225 0.27 -3.71 8.55
C ASP A 225 -1.09 -3.42 9.17
N SER A 226 -2.10 -4.25 8.88
CA SER A 226 -3.49 -3.98 9.27
C SER A 226 -4.01 -4.89 10.39
N GLY A 227 -3.23 -5.88 10.79
CA GLY A 227 -3.60 -6.84 11.84
C GLY A 227 -3.50 -6.26 13.26
N PRO A 228 -4.11 -6.91 14.27
CA PRO A 228 -4.03 -6.47 15.68
C PRO A 228 -2.62 -6.36 16.26
N LEU A 229 -1.63 -6.95 15.59
CA LEU A 229 -0.22 -6.94 15.98
C LEU A 229 0.56 -5.72 15.45
N SER A 230 0.00 -4.94 14.51
CA SER A 230 0.69 -3.82 13.84
C SER A 230 1.11 -2.68 14.78
N THR A 231 0.55 -2.65 15.99
CA THR A 231 0.86 -1.69 17.07
C THR A 231 1.25 -2.38 18.38
N ARG A 232 1.54 -3.68 18.35
CA ARG A 232 1.81 -4.50 19.55
C ARG A 232 3.15 -5.24 19.44
N PRO A 233 4.29 -4.54 19.60
CA PRO A 233 5.62 -5.08 19.32
C PRO A 233 5.96 -6.33 20.15
N ALA A 234 5.54 -6.40 21.42
CA ALA A 234 5.79 -7.57 22.26
C ALA A 234 5.19 -8.86 21.68
N GLN A 235 3.95 -8.79 21.19
CA GLN A 235 3.26 -9.95 20.61
C GLN A 235 3.73 -10.23 19.18
N PHE A 236 4.07 -9.18 18.42
CA PHE A 236 4.69 -9.36 17.12
C PHE A 236 6.04 -10.10 17.24
N ASN A 237 6.88 -9.73 18.21
CA ASN A 237 8.18 -10.38 18.43
C ASN A 237 8.03 -11.88 18.74
N GLU A 238 7.03 -12.25 19.54
CA GLU A 238 6.73 -13.65 19.81
C GLU A 238 6.33 -14.40 18.53
N LEU A 239 5.40 -13.83 17.74
CA LEU A 239 5.00 -14.41 16.46
C LEU A 239 6.18 -14.53 15.49
N ALA A 240 6.96 -13.47 15.32
CA ALA A 240 8.15 -13.46 14.47
C ALA A 240 9.15 -14.57 14.85
N CYS A 241 9.41 -14.76 16.15
CA CYS A 241 10.26 -15.85 16.62
C CYS A 241 9.70 -17.23 16.29
N ARG A 242 8.39 -17.45 16.45
CA ARG A 242 7.74 -18.75 16.12
C ARG A 242 7.73 -19.01 14.61
N VAL A 243 7.40 -18.00 13.80
CA VAL A 243 7.41 -18.07 12.34
C VAL A 243 8.83 -18.34 11.82
N GLN A 244 9.82 -17.62 12.34
CA GLN A 244 11.21 -17.85 11.99
C GLN A 244 11.69 -19.25 12.41
N ARG A 245 11.24 -19.75 13.57
CA ARG A 245 11.56 -21.13 13.98
C ARG A 245 10.97 -22.16 13.02
N ALA A 246 9.81 -21.88 12.41
CA ALA A 246 9.24 -22.72 11.36
C ALA A 246 10.01 -22.67 10.04
N CYS A 247 10.69 -21.56 9.73
CA CYS A 247 11.68 -21.54 8.63
C CYS A 247 12.86 -22.49 8.92
N GLU A 248 13.32 -22.54 10.16
CA GLU A 248 14.55 -23.24 10.56
C GLU A 248 14.36 -24.73 10.86
N SER A 249 13.15 -25.13 11.26
CA SER A 249 12.88 -26.47 11.80
C SER A 249 11.60 -27.06 11.23
N GLU A 250 11.70 -28.26 10.65
CA GLU A 250 10.55 -29.01 10.12
C GLU A 250 9.58 -29.47 11.20
N THR A 251 10.07 -29.63 12.42
CA THR A 251 9.29 -30.08 13.58
C THR A 251 8.68 -28.92 14.37
N ALA A 252 8.92 -27.67 13.97
CA ALA A 252 8.29 -26.54 14.64
C ALA A 252 6.77 -26.64 14.51
N THR A 253 6.04 -26.34 15.57
CA THR A 253 4.58 -26.29 15.56
C THR A 253 4.13 -24.89 15.96
N GLY A 254 2.99 -24.46 15.45
CA GLY A 254 2.37 -23.22 15.90
C GLY A 254 0.91 -23.14 15.48
N GLU A 255 0.14 -22.37 16.24
CA GLU A 255 -1.30 -22.21 16.04
C GLU A 255 -1.63 -21.23 14.90
N ASP A 256 -0.68 -20.36 14.51
CA ASP A 256 -0.91 -19.40 13.44
C ASP A 256 -0.93 -20.10 12.07
N ARG A 257 -2.02 -19.88 11.32
CA ARG A 257 -2.27 -20.44 9.99
C ARG A 257 -1.13 -20.23 8.97
N TYR A 258 -0.32 -19.18 9.13
CA TYR A 258 0.79 -18.91 8.22
C TYR A 258 1.98 -19.87 8.45
N ILE A 259 2.10 -20.50 9.62
CA ILE A 259 3.22 -21.39 9.95
C ILE A 259 3.19 -22.67 9.08
N GLY A 260 2.03 -23.32 8.95
CA GLY A 260 1.91 -24.54 8.15
C GLY A 260 2.19 -24.31 6.66
N ALA A 261 1.67 -23.20 6.12
CA ALA A 261 1.92 -22.79 4.74
C ALA A 261 3.41 -22.50 4.49
N LEU A 262 4.07 -21.81 5.42
CA LEU A 262 5.51 -21.55 5.36
C LEU A 262 6.32 -22.84 5.38
N GLN A 263 5.96 -23.81 6.23
CA GLN A 263 6.65 -25.10 6.27
C GLN A 263 6.53 -25.90 4.96
N ASP A 264 5.41 -25.80 4.25
CA ASP A 264 5.29 -26.40 2.90
C ASP A 264 6.26 -25.75 1.91
N ILE A 265 6.36 -24.42 1.92
CA ILE A 265 7.30 -23.67 1.09
C ILE A 265 8.74 -24.09 1.40
N LEU A 266 9.12 -24.17 2.69
CA LEU A 266 10.47 -24.57 3.08
C LEU A 266 10.78 -26.03 2.75
N ARG A 267 9.80 -26.95 2.85
CA ARG A 267 9.96 -28.33 2.35
C ARG A 267 10.28 -28.35 0.86
N ARG A 268 9.61 -27.52 0.05
CA ARG A 268 9.91 -27.37 -1.39
C ARG A 268 11.30 -26.81 -1.59
N PHE A 269 11.68 -25.75 -0.88
CA PHE A 269 13.03 -25.18 -0.96
C PHE A 269 14.10 -26.23 -0.65
N ARG A 270 13.96 -27.01 0.43
CA ARG A 270 14.92 -28.08 0.77
C ARG A 270 14.98 -29.21 -0.25
N SER A 271 13.89 -29.46 -0.99
CA SER A 271 13.88 -30.46 -2.07
C SER A 271 14.49 -29.96 -3.38
N LEU A 272 14.57 -28.64 -3.57
CA LEU A 272 15.00 -28.01 -4.82
C LEU A 272 16.37 -27.33 -4.71
N ALA A 273 16.77 -26.88 -3.54
CA ALA A 273 17.94 -26.06 -3.32
C ALA A 273 18.90 -26.69 -2.31
N THR A 274 20.15 -26.23 -2.31
CA THR A 274 21.15 -26.70 -1.35
C THR A 274 20.85 -26.19 0.06
N PRO A 275 21.39 -26.85 1.11
CA PRO A 275 21.30 -26.33 2.47
C PRO A 275 21.85 -24.90 2.62
N THR A 276 22.88 -24.55 1.85
CA THR A 276 23.48 -23.20 1.83
C THR A 276 22.46 -22.16 1.35
N GLN A 277 21.82 -22.39 0.20
CA GLN A 277 20.81 -21.49 -0.36
C GLN A 277 19.60 -21.33 0.59
N VAL A 278 19.12 -22.43 1.18
CA VAL A 278 18.01 -22.41 2.14
C VAL A 278 18.39 -21.65 3.43
N THR A 279 19.64 -21.79 3.89
CA THR A 279 20.15 -21.05 5.06
C THR A 279 20.24 -19.55 4.77
N ARG A 280 20.74 -19.15 3.59
CA ARG A 280 20.78 -17.75 3.15
C ARG A 280 19.38 -17.13 3.13
N PHE A 281 18.40 -17.84 2.56
CA PHE A 281 16.99 -17.42 2.61
C PHE A 281 16.48 -17.29 4.05
N THR A 282 16.79 -18.26 4.91
CA THR A 282 16.34 -18.26 6.31
C THR A 282 16.92 -17.08 7.10
N HIS A 283 18.18 -16.71 6.88
CA HIS A 283 18.79 -15.50 7.44
C HIS A 283 18.15 -14.23 6.89
N ALA A 284 17.88 -14.17 5.59
CA ALA A 284 17.22 -13.03 4.97
C ALA A 284 15.77 -12.86 5.47
N HIS A 285 15.05 -13.96 5.69
CA HIS A 285 13.72 -13.97 6.28
C HIS A 285 13.72 -13.40 7.72
N ARG A 286 14.72 -13.78 8.53
CA ARG A 286 14.91 -13.21 9.87
C ARG A 286 15.18 -11.71 9.81
N ALA A 287 16.00 -11.26 8.85
CA ALA A 287 16.30 -9.84 8.66
C ALA A 287 15.03 -9.04 8.37
N TRP A 288 14.14 -9.56 7.51
CA TRP A 288 12.83 -8.96 7.23
C TRP A 288 11.97 -8.82 8.49
N LEU A 289 11.81 -9.91 9.27
CA LEU A 289 11.03 -9.88 10.50
C LEU A 289 11.57 -8.89 11.54
N SER A 290 12.90 -8.73 11.63
CA SER A 290 13.53 -7.69 12.47
C SER A 290 13.17 -6.27 12.02
N GLY A 291 13.14 -6.02 10.70
CA GLY A 291 12.70 -4.74 10.14
C GLY A 291 11.24 -4.44 10.46
N VAL A 292 10.36 -5.43 10.30
CA VAL A 292 8.94 -5.27 10.66
C VAL A 292 8.78 -5.05 12.16
N ALA A 293 9.53 -5.75 13.02
CA ALA A 293 9.48 -5.53 14.47
C ALA A 293 9.85 -4.09 14.84
N TRP A 294 10.85 -3.50 14.16
CA TRP A 294 11.19 -2.09 14.30
C TRP A 294 10.04 -1.19 13.84
N GLN A 295 9.47 -1.44 12.65
CA GLN A 295 8.33 -0.68 12.12
C GLN A 295 7.12 -0.70 13.07
N VAL A 296 6.76 -1.85 13.62
CA VAL A 296 5.68 -2.02 14.61
C VAL A 296 6.00 -1.26 15.90
N GLY A 297 7.26 -1.27 16.35
CA GLY A 297 7.71 -0.49 17.49
C GLY A 297 7.51 1.02 17.30
N ASN A 298 7.86 1.53 16.12
CA ASN A 298 7.61 2.93 15.75
C ASN A 298 6.10 3.25 15.71
N GLN A 299 5.27 2.37 15.13
CA GLN A 299 3.82 2.55 15.09
C GLN A 299 3.21 2.61 16.50
N ALA A 300 3.60 1.69 17.38
CA ALA A 300 3.10 1.65 18.76
C ALA A 300 3.41 2.92 19.55
N LEU A 301 4.51 3.61 19.22
CA LEU A 301 4.93 4.85 19.85
C LEU A 301 4.44 6.12 19.12
N GLY A 302 3.76 5.98 17.96
CA GLY A 302 3.44 7.12 17.09
C GLY A 302 4.69 7.88 16.62
N ARG A 303 5.82 7.18 16.48
CA ARG A 303 7.11 7.76 16.10
C ARG A 303 7.32 7.62 14.59
N MET A 304 7.52 8.75 13.91
CA MET A 304 8.07 8.76 12.56
C MET A 304 9.61 8.74 12.65
N PRO A 305 10.31 7.76 12.04
CA PRO A 305 11.77 7.75 12.00
C PRO A 305 12.32 8.94 11.18
N GLY A 306 13.60 9.27 11.41
CA GLY A 306 14.35 10.12 10.49
C GLY A 306 14.80 9.34 9.25
N LEU A 307 15.39 10.00 8.26
CA LEU A 307 15.75 9.43 6.96
C LEU A 307 16.70 8.25 7.08
N ASP A 308 17.76 8.37 7.88
CA ASP A 308 18.75 7.29 8.06
C ASP A 308 18.15 6.03 8.70
N ASP A 309 17.43 6.21 9.81
CA ASP A 309 16.69 5.15 10.50
C ASP A 309 15.65 4.53 9.55
N PHE A 310 14.93 5.35 8.80
CA PHE A 310 13.91 4.90 7.86
C PHE A 310 14.51 4.06 6.75
N LEU A 311 15.57 4.50 6.08
CA LEU A 311 16.20 3.73 5.01
C LEU A 311 16.76 2.41 5.56
N THR A 312 17.40 2.43 6.73
CA THR A 312 17.90 1.21 7.39
C THR A 312 16.77 0.23 7.70
N MET A 313 15.69 0.73 8.31
CA MET A 313 14.50 -0.07 8.64
C MET A 313 13.81 -0.58 7.37
N ARG A 314 13.61 0.28 6.36
CA ARG A 314 12.85 -0.02 5.14
C ARG A 314 13.55 -1.05 4.26
N ALA A 315 14.88 -1.05 4.21
CA ALA A 315 15.67 -2.10 3.56
C ALA A 315 15.30 -3.50 4.09
N LEU A 316 14.98 -3.60 5.39
CA LEU A 316 14.60 -4.84 6.05
C LEU A 316 13.09 -5.08 5.91
N ALA A 317 12.27 -4.12 6.34
CA ALA A 317 10.82 -4.27 6.53
C ALA A 317 10.04 -4.51 5.23
N ALA A 318 10.55 -4.04 4.09
CA ALA A 318 9.89 -4.23 2.79
C ALA A 318 10.00 -5.66 2.21
N GLY A 319 10.72 -6.57 2.89
CA GLY A 319 10.84 -7.97 2.44
C GLY A 319 11.77 -8.19 1.24
N GLY A 320 12.58 -7.19 0.89
CA GLY A 320 13.49 -7.27 -0.25
C GLY A 320 14.59 -8.32 -0.09
N TYR A 321 15.23 -8.43 1.08
CA TYR A 321 16.29 -9.41 1.31
C TYR A 321 15.87 -10.87 1.05
N PRO A 322 14.78 -11.40 1.63
CA PRO A 322 14.34 -12.77 1.32
C PRO A 322 13.91 -12.90 -0.15
N THR A 323 13.32 -11.87 -0.75
CA THR A 323 12.98 -11.85 -2.18
C THR A 323 14.20 -12.02 -3.08
N MET A 324 15.30 -11.31 -2.78
CA MET A 324 16.57 -11.42 -3.52
C MET A 324 17.31 -12.73 -3.22
N ALA A 325 17.28 -13.22 -1.97
CA ALA A 325 17.91 -14.48 -1.61
C ALA A 325 17.33 -15.69 -2.36
N MET A 326 16.03 -15.63 -2.71
CA MET A 326 15.38 -16.66 -3.52
C MET A 326 15.84 -16.69 -4.98
N LEU A 327 16.61 -15.71 -5.48
CA LEU A 327 17.14 -15.73 -6.86
C LEU A 327 18.02 -16.96 -7.10
N GLU A 328 18.83 -17.35 -6.12
CA GLU A 328 19.65 -18.58 -6.20
C GLU A 328 18.80 -19.84 -6.27
N ILE A 329 17.71 -19.89 -5.47
CA ILE A 329 16.78 -21.01 -5.43
C ILE A 329 16.04 -21.14 -6.76
N ALA A 330 15.53 -20.02 -7.28
CA ALA A 330 14.76 -19.96 -8.53
C ALA A 330 15.61 -20.36 -9.74
N ASN A 331 16.80 -19.78 -9.86
CA ASN A 331 17.70 -20.05 -10.98
C ASN A 331 18.52 -21.34 -10.82
N GLY A 332 18.50 -21.96 -9.63
CA GLY A 332 19.29 -23.16 -9.32
C GLY A 332 20.81 -22.93 -9.33
N ALA A 333 21.24 -21.66 -9.27
CA ALA A 333 22.65 -21.27 -9.32
C ALA A 333 23.14 -20.90 -7.92
N GLU A 334 23.93 -21.79 -7.30
CA GLU A 334 24.58 -21.49 -6.02
C GLU A 334 25.82 -20.63 -6.23
N VAL A 335 25.74 -19.36 -5.82
CA VAL A 335 26.86 -18.44 -5.81
C VAL A 335 27.84 -18.85 -4.71
N PRO A 336 29.14 -19.03 -4.99
CA PRO A 336 30.14 -19.31 -3.96
C PRO A 336 30.16 -18.25 -2.86
N ASP A 337 30.36 -18.64 -1.60
CA ASP A 337 30.42 -17.73 -0.45
C ASP A 337 31.40 -16.56 -0.67
N ARG A 338 32.59 -16.88 -1.19
CA ARG A 338 33.65 -15.90 -1.49
C ARG A 338 33.21 -14.81 -2.47
N ASP A 339 32.18 -15.07 -3.27
CA ASP A 339 31.67 -14.18 -4.30
C ASP A 339 30.44 -13.42 -3.78
N LEU A 340 29.47 -14.13 -3.19
CA LEU A 340 28.24 -13.53 -2.67
C LEU A 340 28.48 -12.56 -1.51
N TYR A 341 29.44 -12.88 -0.64
CA TYR A 341 29.75 -12.07 0.54
C TYR A 341 30.82 -11.00 0.30
N ARG A 342 31.21 -10.74 -0.96
CA ARG A 342 32.03 -9.58 -1.30
C ARG A 342 31.28 -8.29 -0.91
N PRO A 343 31.95 -7.28 -0.31
CA PRO A 343 31.32 -6.00 0.01
C PRO A 343 30.61 -5.35 -1.20
N ALA A 344 31.20 -5.44 -2.39
CA ALA A 344 30.61 -4.97 -3.64
C ALA A 344 29.25 -5.62 -3.94
N VAL A 345 29.17 -6.95 -3.81
CA VAL A 345 27.96 -7.73 -4.12
C VAL A 345 26.90 -7.53 -3.04
N ARG A 346 27.33 -7.36 -1.79
CA ARG A 346 26.45 -6.94 -0.70
C ARG A 346 25.83 -5.58 -1.01
N ALA A 347 26.63 -4.57 -1.35
CA ALA A 347 26.14 -3.24 -1.70
C ALA A 347 25.18 -3.26 -2.91
N LEU A 348 25.49 -4.03 -3.95
CA LEU A 348 24.58 -4.23 -5.10
C LEU A 348 23.23 -4.81 -4.66
N THR A 349 23.25 -5.80 -3.77
CA THR A 349 22.02 -6.40 -3.23
C THR A 349 21.23 -5.39 -2.40
N GLU A 350 21.90 -4.63 -1.51
CA GLU A 350 21.23 -3.63 -0.68
C GLU A 350 20.65 -2.48 -1.51
N MET A 351 21.37 -1.99 -2.52
CA MET A 351 20.87 -0.97 -3.43
C MET A 351 19.67 -1.47 -4.24
N ALA A 352 19.71 -2.71 -4.75
CA ALA A 352 18.58 -3.30 -5.47
C ALA A 352 17.34 -3.44 -4.58
N VAL A 353 17.53 -3.89 -3.32
CA VAL A 353 16.47 -3.92 -2.31
C VAL A 353 15.93 -2.52 -2.04
N MET A 354 16.81 -1.54 -1.83
CA MET A 354 16.41 -0.16 -1.51
C MET A 354 15.60 0.48 -2.63
N VAL A 355 16.06 0.36 -3.88
CA VAL A 355 15.34 0.89 -5.04
C VAL A 355 13.95 0.28 -5.15
N ALA A 356 13.84 -1.05 -5.03
CA ALA A 356 12.53 -1.72 -5.07
C ALA A 356 11.62 -1.29 -3.91
N SER A 357 12.16 -1.09 -2.70
CA SER A 357 11.40 -0.61 -1.55
C SER A 357 10.88 0.82 -1.75
N LEU A 358 11.68 1.72 -2.31
CA LEU A 358 11.28 3.10 -2.59
C LEU A 358 10.27 3.17 -3.75
N ASP A 359 10.41 2.31 -4.76
CA ASP A 359 9.40 2.14 -5.81
C ASP A 359 8.06 1.69 -5.21
N ASN A 360 8.07 0.78 -4.22
CA ASN A 360 6.87 0.34 -3.51
C ASN A 360 6.17 1.46 -2.74
N ASP A 361 6.93 2.35 -2.09
CA ASP A 361 6.37 3.55 -1.44
C ASP A 361 5.64 4.44 -2.47
N GLN A 362 6.19 4.59 -3.68
CA GLN A 362 5.53 5.34 -4.75
C GLN A 362 4.23 4.68 -5.21
N HIS A 363 4.23 3.35 -5.37
CA HIS A 363 3.04 2.60 -5.75
C HIS A 363 1.95 2.67 -4.67
N SER A 364 2.32 2.66 -3.39
CA SER A 364 1.37 2.71 -2.28
C SER A 364 0.87 4.12 -1.95
N LEU A 365 1.60 5.19 -2.32
CA LEU A 365 1.25 6.57 -1.96
C LEU A 365 -0.22 6.93 -2.27
N ARG A 366 -0.73 6.56 -3.45
CA ARG A 366 -2.13 6.87 -3.83
C ARG A 366 -3.15 6.21 -2.90
N LYS A 367 -2.87 4.97 -2.47
CA LYS A 367 -3.71 4.23 -1.51
C LYS A 367 -3.59 4.86 -0.13
N GLU A 368 -2.38 5.19 0.31
CA GLU A 368 -2.10 5.76 1.62
C GLU A 368 -2.74 7.15 1.80
N LEU A 369 -2.72 8.01 0.77
CA LEU A 369 -3.38 9.33 0.82
C LEU A 369 -4.90 9.27 1.01
N THR A 370 -5.53 8.14 0.74
CA THR A 370 -6.98 7.94 0.97
C THR A 370 -7.31 7.42 2.37
N ARG A 371 -6.30 6.98 3.13
CA ARG A 371 -6.42 6.52 4.51
C ARG A 371 -5.86 7.62 5.41
N ASP A 372 -6.62 8.05 6.41
CA ASP A 372 -6.20 9.07 7.39
C ASP A 372 -5.15 8.52 8.38
N GLN A 373 -4.21 7.70 7.89
CA GLN A 373 -3.22 6.95 8.65
C GLN A 373 -1.83 7.59 8.48
N THR A 374 -1.09 7.69 9.59
CA THR A 374 0.31 8.10 9.63
C THR A 374 1.20 6.91 9.27
N ASP A 375 1.21 6.53 7.98
CA ASP A 375 2.03 5.44 7.49
C ASP A 375 3.52 5.83 7.42
N GLN A 376 4.41 4.88 7.73
CA GLN A 376 5.85 5.06 7.68
C GLN A 376 6.34 4.82 6.25
N ASN A 377 6.41 5.88 5.44
CA ASN A 377 6.94 5.87 4.08
C ASN A 377 7.90 7.05 3.85
N ILE A 378 8.68 6.98 2.76
CA ILE A 378 9.71 7.98 2.45
C ILE A 378 9.15 9.41 2.37
N TYR A 379 7.91 9.57 1.89
CA TYR A 379 7.30 10.89 1.76
C TYR A 379 6.97 11.49 3.12
N ALA A 380 6.33 10.72 4.01
CA ALA A 380 6.02 11.16 5.36
C ALA A 380 7.29 11.49 6.17
N VAL A 381 8.36 10.72 5.98
CA VAL A 381 9.68 10.97 6.58
C VAL A 381 10.26 12.30 6.08
N LEU A 382 10.33 12.49 4.75
CA LEU A 382 10.89 13.71 4.15
C LEU A 382 10.06 14.96 4.49
N MET A 383 8.73 14.86 4.50
CA MET A 383 7.84 15.94 4.91
C MET A 383 8.13 16.36 6.35
N ARG A 384 8.30 15.40 7.27
CA ARG A 384 8.55 15.70 8.69
C ARG A 384 9.97 16.22 8.94
N GLU A 385 10.98 15.56 8.38
CA GLU A 385 12.37 15.86 8.69
C GLU A 385 12.87 17.14 8.03
N ARG A 386 12.41 17.41 6.80
CA ARG A 386 12.88 18.53 5.97
C ARG A 386 11.83 19.63 5.79
N ASP A 387 10.70 19.55 6.50
CA ASP A 387 9.56 20.48 6.42
C ASP A 387 9.07 20.72 4.98
N LEU A 388 9.00 19.63 4.21
CA LEU A 388 8.61 19.66 2.80
C LEU A 388 7.10 19.53 2.62
N SER A 389 6.56 20.18 1.59
CA SER A 389 5.25 19.81 1.07
C SER A 389 5.28 18.40 0.46
N LEU A 390 4.12 17.77 0.30
CA LEU A 390 4.03 16.43 -0.29
C LEU A 390 4.62 16.38 -1.72
N GLN A 391 4.40 17.41 -2.55
CA GLN A 391 4.98 17.46 -3.89
C GLN A 391 6.52 17.54 -3.83
N GLN A 392 7.07 18.38 -2.96
CA GLN A 392 8.52 18.48 -2.76
C GLN A 392 9.10 17.18 -2.19
N ALA A 393 8.36 16.46 -1.34
CA ALA A 393 8.77 15.15 -0.83
C ALA A 393 8.78 14.09 -1.94
N VAL A 394 7.83 14.14 -2.89
CA VAL A 394 7.84 13.27 -4.09
C VAL A 394 9.06 13.53 -4.95
N GLU A 395 9.35 14.79 -5.26
CA GLU A 395 10.54 15.18 -6.04
C GLU A 395 11.83 14.74 -5.34
N ALA A 396 11.95 14.98 -4.03
CA ALA A 396 13.12 14.60 -3.24
C ALA A 396 13.30 13.08 -3.13
N ALA A 397 12.22 12.31 -2.94
CA ALA A 397 12.25 10.85 -2.90
C ALA A 397 12.67 10.27 -4.26
N THR A 398 12.15 10.83 -5.36
CA THR A 398 12.50 10.41 -6.73
C THR A 398 13.99 10.63 -6.99
N GLY A 399 14.53 11.81 -6.66
CA GLY A 399 15.96 12.10 -6.82
C GLY A 399 16.86 11.21 -5.97
N LEU A 400 16.49 10.97 -4.70
CA LEU A 400 17.21 10.07 -3.82
C LEU A 400 17.28 8.65 -4.38
N ARG A 401 16.14 8.13 -4.83
CA ARG A 401 16.01 6.79 -5.42
C ARG A 401 16.82 6.67 -6.70
N ASP A 402 16.79 7.68 -7.58
CA ASP A 402 17.53 7.67 -8.83
C ASP A 402 19.04 7.71 -8.60
N ARG A 403 19.52 8.46 -7.60
CA ARG A 403 20.94 8.46 -7.24
C ARG A 403 21.41 7.07 -6.79
N ILE A 404 20.59 6.33 -6.04
CA ILE A 404 20.88 4.94 -5.64
C ILE A 404 20.91 4.04 -6.88
N LEU A 405 19.95 4.17 -7.80
CA LEU A 405 19.93 3.36 -9.01
C LEU A 405 21.15 3.64 -9.91
N LEU A 406 21.55 4.90 -10.07
CA LEU A 406 22.77 5.25 -10.81
C LEU A 406 24.01 4.64 -10.16
N ARG A 407 24.12 4.67 -8.82
CA ARG A 407 25.22 4.03 -8.11
C ARG A 407 25.20 2.51 -8.30
N PHE A 408 24.04 1.88 -8.24
CA PHE A 408 23.87 0.46 -8.54
C PHE A 408 24.37 0.12 -9.95
N LEU A 409 23.96 0.88 -10.97
CA LEU A 409 24.38 0.67 -12.36
C LEU A 409 25.89 0.79 -12.52
N HIS A 410 26.49 1.84 -11.95
CA HIS A 410 27.93 2.06 -12.02
C HIS A 410 28.73 0.94 -11.32
N LEU A 411 28.34 0.55 -10.11
CA LEU A 411 29.01 -0.53 -9.39
C LEU A 411 28.83 -1.88 -10.09
N HIS A 412 27.64 -2.13 -10.64
CA HIS A 412 27.33 -3.34 -11.40
C HIS A 412 28.28 -3.48 -12.58
N ASP A 413 28.51 -2.41 -13.34
CA ASP A 413 29.36 -2.45 -14.54
C ASP A 413 30.84 -2.67 -14.21
N ARG A 414 31.28 -2.30 -13.00
CA ARG A 414 32.63 -2.63 -12.49
C ARG A 414 32.75 -4.09 -12.02
N VAL A 415 31.73 -4.60 -11.33
CA VAL A 415 31.77 -5.95 -10.74
C VAL A 415 31.50 -7.03 -11.79
N ARG A 416 30.54 -6.81 -12.70
CA ARG A 416 30.02 -7.81 -13.63
C ARG A 416 31.08 -8.47 -14.52
N PRO A 417 32.10 -7.76 -15.08
CA PRO A 417 33.14 -8.37 -15.91
C PRO A 417 34.00 -9.40 -15.18
N THR A 418 34.11 -9.30 -13.85
CA THR A 418 34.91 -10.22 -13.01
C THR A 418 34.09 -11.37 -12.43
N ALA A 419 32.77 -11.39 -12.66
CA ALA A 419 31.87 -12.35 -12.06
C ALA A 419 31.89 -13.69 -12.80
N GLY A 420 32.07 -14.80 -12.05
CA GLY A 420 31.77 -16.15 -12.53
C GLY A 420 30.30 -16.34 -12.90
N GLN A 421 29.95 -17.49 -13.49
CA GLN A 421 28.63 -17.74 -14.08
C GLN A 421 27.48 -17.63 -13.06
N GLU A 422 27.68 -18.12 -11.84
CA GLU A 422 26.66 -18.12 -10.80
C GLU A 422 26.42 -16.69 -10.28
N LEU A 423 27.51 -15.96 -9.97
CA LEU A 423 27.40 -14.55 -9.57
C LEU A 423 26.80 -13.70 -10.69
N ALA A 424 27.18 -13.93 -11.95
CA ALA A 424 26.60 -13.28 -13.11
C ALA A 424 25.08 -13.45 -13.19
N THR A 425 24.60 -14.67 -12.92
CA THR A 425 23.16 -14.99 -12.91
C THR A 425 22.46 -14.26 -11.77
N TYR A 426 23.08 -14.21 -10.58
CA TYR A 426 22.55 -13.46 -9.45
C TYR A 426 22.47 -11.95 -9.73
N LEU A 427 23.52 -11.34 -10.29
CA LEU A 427 23.56 -9.92 -10.65
C LEU A 427 22.49 -9.57 -11.70
N GLN A 428 22.29 -10.44 -12.69
CA GLN A 428 21.19 -10.27 -13.66
C GLN A 428 19.81 -10.37 -12.97
N GLY A 429 19.67 -11.30 -12.01
CA GLY A 429 18.47 -11.41 -11.19
C GLY A 429 18.17 -10.15 -10.38
N LEU A 430 19.20 -9.44 -9.87
CA LEU A 430 19.01 -8.14 -9.20
C LEU A 430 18.46 -7.08 -10.17
N ARG A 431 19.02 -6.99 -11.39
CA ARG A 431 18.53 -6.07 -12.44
C ARG A 431 17.08 -6.36 -12.81
N TYR A 432 16.78 -7.63 -13.08
CA TYR A 432 15.43 -8.10 -13.36
C TYR A 432 14.47 -7.87 -12.19
N GLY A 433 14.94 -8.00 -10.95
CA GLY A 433 14.15 -7.74 -9.76
C GLY A 433 13.74 -6.27 -9.63
N ILE A 434 14.67 -5.34 -9.84
CA ILE A 434 14.38 -3.90 -9.84
C ILE A 434 13.33 -3.57 -10.92
N ARG A 435 13.58 -3.99 -12.17
CA ARG A 435 12.67 -3.71 -13.29
C ARG A 435 11.31 -4.40 -13.12
N GLY A 436 11.33 -5.64 -12.65
CA GLY A 436 10.17 -6.48 -12.44
C GLY A 436 9.25 -5.94 -11.34
N ASN A 437 9.82 -5.48 -10.21
CA ASN A 437 9.07 -4.83 -9.13
C ASN A 437 8.32 -3.59 -9.65
N ASN A 438 9.03 -2.75 -10.38
CA ASN A 438 8.47 -1.49 -10.90
C ASN A 438 7.36 -1.74 -11.93
N GLU A 439 7.58 -2.65 -12.89
CA GLU A 439 6.55 -3.01 -13.88
C GLU A 439 5.33 -3.67 -13.26
N TRP A 440 5.54 -4.60 -12.33
CA TRP A 440 4.44 -5.24 -11.60
C TRP A 440 3.65 -4.20 -10.80
N GLY A 441 4.33 -3.31 -10.07
CA GLY A 441 3.70 -2.29 -9.23
C GLY A 441 2.84 -1.29 -10.02
N GLN A 442 3.21 -0.99 -11.26
CA GLN A 442 2.40 -0.13 -12.14
C GLN A 442 1.21 -0.85 -12.79
N ARG A 443 1.16 -2.19 -12.79
CA ARG A 443 0.13 -2.99 -13.46
C ARG A 443 -0.83 -3.69 -12.50
N VAL A 444 -0.39 -3.92 -11.27
CA VAL A 444 -1.11 -4.79 -10.34
C VAL A 444 -2.35 -4.07 -9.76
N PRO A 445 -3.53 -4.72 -9.80
CA PRO A 445 -4.76 -4.18 -9.23
C PRO A 445 -4.62 -3.81 -7.75
N ARG A 446 -3.72 -4.49 -7.01
CA ARG A 446 -3.39 -4.19 -5.61
C ARG A 446 -3.09 -2.71 -5.35
N TYR A 447 -2.41 -2.01 -6.28
CA TYR A 447 -2.14 -0.58 -6.14
C TYR A 447 -3.14 0.30 -6.88
N LEU A 448 -3.71 -0.20 -7.98
CA LEU A 448 -4.61 0.55 -8.85
C LEU A 448 -6.05 0.60 -8.35
N SER A 449 -6.51 -0.41 -7.60
CA SER A 449 -7.91 -0.53 -7.19
C SER A 449 -8.29 0.37 -6.01
N LEU A 450 -7.34 1.09 -5.38
CA LEU A 450 -7.57 1.99 -4.23
C LEU A 450 -8.40 1.35 -3.09
N GLY A 451 -8.24 0.04 -2.86
CA GLY A 451 -9.01 -0.70 -1.85
C GLY A 451 -10.41 -1.16 -2.32
N HIS A 452 -10.72 -1.02 -3.60
CA HIS A 452 -11.87 -1.67 -4.24
C HIS A 452 -11.53 -3.08 -4.71
N TRP A 453 -12.57 -3.85 -5.05
CA TRP A 453 -12.43 -5.24 -5.52
C TRP A 453 -11.38 -5.32 -6.63
N PRO A 454 -10.46 -6.29 -6.57
CA PRO A 454 -9.38 -6.37 -7.55
C PRO A 454 -9.94 -6.58 -8.95
N ASP A 455 -9.69 -5.59 -9.82
CA ASP A 455 -9.87 -5.72 -11.27
C ASP A 455 -8.76 -6.64 -11.83
N ALA A 456 -8.79 -6.98 -13.12
CA ALA A 456 -7.69 -7.73 -13.74
C ALA A 456 -6.43 -6.85 -13.88
N MET A 457 -5.24 -7.46 -13.99
CA MET A 457 -4.00 -6.72 -14.30
C MET A 457 -4.18 -5.81 -15.52
N GLU A 458 -3.65 -4.59 -15.44
CA GLU A 458 -3.70 -3.65 -16.55
C GLU A 458 -2.57 -3.91 -17.56
N ASP A 459 -2.96 -4.15 -18.81
CA ASP A 459 -2.05 -4.26 -19.97
C ASP A 459 -1.72 -2.88 -20.58
N ALA A 460 -1.93 -1.79 -19.84
CA ALA A 460 -1.64 -0.44 -20.33
C ALA A 460 -0.14 -0.27 -20.65
N ALA A 461 0.14 0.59 -21.64
CA ALA A 461 1.51 1.01 -21.93
C ALA A 461 2.05 1.83 -20.75
N LEU A 462 3.23 1.47 -20.26
CA LEU A 462 3.90 2.17 -19.16
C LEU A 462 4.79 3.28 -19.72
N THR A 463 4.79 4.43 -19.06
CA THR A 463 5.68 5.54 -19.38
C THR A 463 6.86 5.54 -18.41
N TRP A 464 8.07 5.64 -18.96
CA TRP A 464 9.32 5.67 -18.20
C TRP A 464 10.02 7.01 -18.40
N ALA A 465 10.75 7.47 -17.39
CA ALA A 465 11.64 8.59 -17.56
C ALA A 465 12.87 8.16 -18.37
N GLU A 466 13.25 8.96 -19.36
CA GLU A 466 14.46 8.72 -20.16
C GLU A 466 15.73 9.05 -19.36
N GLU A 467 15.66 10.04 -18.49
CA GLU A 467 16.77 10.55 -17.70
C GLU A 467 16.46 10.46 -16.19
N PRO A 468 17.47 10.24 -15.33
CA PRO A 468 17.31 10.29 -13.88
C PRO A 468 17.01 11.72 -13.41
N SER A 469 16.23 11.84 -12.34
CA SER A 469 15.87 13.13 -11.75
C SER A 469 17.00 13.78 -10.92
N ASP A 470 17.99 13.00 -10.48
CA ASP A 470 19.17 13.49 -9.76
C ASP A 470 20.42 12.69 -10.15
N THR A 471 21.41 13.40 -10.71
CA THR A 471 22.70 12.84 -11.16
C THR A 471 23.87 13.24 -10.27
N ARG A 472 23.62 13.92 -9.14
CA ARG A 472 24.70 14.36 -8.25
C ARG A 472 25.53 13.16 -7.77
N PRO A 473 26.87 13.25 -7.83
CA PRO A 473 27.72 12.16 -7.37
C PRO A 473 27.75 12.08 -5.84
N GLY A 474 28.08 10.91 -5.33
CA GLY A 474 28.36 10.68 -3.92
C GLY A 474 27.15 10.30 -3.05
N PRO A 475 27.39 10.09 -1.74
CA PRO A 475 26.38 9.64 -0.78
C PRO A 475 25.16 10.55 -0.68
N LEU A 476 24.09 10.00 -0.13
CA LEU A 476 22.86 10.73 0.17
C LEU A 476 22.99 11.53 1.47
N GLU A 477 22.59 12.79 1.43
CA GLU A 477 22.63 13.68 2.58
C GLU A 477 21.63 13.23 3.66
N GLY A 478 22.10 13.09 4.90
CA GLY A 478 21.26 12.65 6.03
C GLY A 478 21.03 11.14 6.11
N ALA A 479 21.79 10.33 5.36
CA ALA A 479 21.69 8.87 5.35
C ALA A 479 23.07 8.17 5.50
N PRO A 480 23.82 8.40 6.60
CA PRO A 480 25.14 7.80 6.81
C PRO A 480 25.16 6.27 6.80
N GLY A 481 24.05 5.60 7.17
CA GLY A 481 23.95 4.13 7.20
C GLY A 481 24.13 3.45 5.84
N ILE A 482 23.93 4.19 4.74
CA ILE A 482 24.11 3.69 3.37
C ILE A 482 25.23 4.41 2.61
N ALA A 483 25.94 5.34 3.25
CA ALA A 483 26.98 6.14 2.59
C ALA A 483 28.14 5.27 2.07
N TRP A 484 28.40 4.14 2.72
CA TRP A 484 29.45 3.19 2.34
C TRP A 484 29.25 2.58 0.94
N TRP A 485 28.04 2.61 0.37
CA TRP A 485 27.83 2.15 -1.00
C TRP A 485 28.63 2.96 -2.04
N TRP A 486 28.99 4.21 -1.71
CA TRP A 486 29.80 5.11 -2.55
C TRP A 486 31.29 5.05 -2.25
N ASP A 487 31.75 4.16 -1.36
CA ASP A 487 33.17 3.93 -1.15
C ASP A 487 33.86 3.57 -2.48
N GLU A 488 34.98 4.21 -2.77
CA GLU A 488 35.71 4.05 -4.03
C GLU A 488 36.43 2.69 -4.09
N ASP A 489 36.80 2.15 -2.91
CA ASP A 489 37.50 0.88 -2.72
C ASP A 489 36.57 -0.34 -2.83
N LEU A 490 35.28 -0.12 -3.12
CA LEU A 490 34.26 -1.15 -3.03
C LEU A 490 34.27 -2.17 -4.18
N ALA A 491 34.85 -1.84 -5.34
CA ALA A 491 34.68 -2.63 -6.58
C ALA A 491 35.78 -3.66 -6.84
#